data_AF-A0A1S8TX44-F1
#
_entry.id   AF-A0A1S8TX44-F1
#
_cell.length_a   1.000
_cell.length_b   1.000
_cell.length_c   1.000
_cell.angle_alpha   90.00
_cell.angle_beta   90.00
_cell.angle_gamma   90.00
#
_symmetry.space_group_name_H-M   'P 1'
#
loop_
_entity.id
_entity.type
_entity.pdbx_description
1 polymer ?
#
loop_
_entity_poly.entity_id
_entity_poly.type
_entity_poly.pdbx_seq_one_letter_code
_entity_poly.pdbx_strand_id
1 'polypeptide(L)' 'MAIKKTEESEEVKFTKEQILKSKKYGEQRDLINALLKDGNLYALNDVDEMVEKFMKEGV' A
#
# COMPACT_ATOMS: atom_id res chain seq x y z
N MET A 1 -3.46 -11.27 -28.94
CA MET A 1 -2.30 -11.01 -28.06
C MET A 1 -2.84 -10.74 -26.66
N ALA A 2 -3.11 -11.80 -25.90
CA ALA A 2 -3.46 -11.67 -24.49
C ALA A 2 -2.14 -11.70 -23.73
N ILE A 3 -1.66 -10.54 -23.30
CA ILE A 3 -0.60 -10.43 -22.32
C ILE A 3 -1.09 -11.07 -21.02
N LYS A 4 -0.91 -12.39 -20.91
CA LYS A 4 -0.80 -13.07 -19.63
C LYS A 4 0.44 -12.49 -18.97
N LYS A 5 0.25 -11.45 -18.16
CA LYS A 5 1.29 -10.95 -17.27
C LYS A 5 1.39 -11.95 -16.12
N THR A 6 2.12 -13.02 -16.40
CA THR A 6 2.79 -13.85 -15.39
C THR A 6 3.86 -12.94 -14.79
N GLU A 7 3.50 -12.15 -13.78
CA GLU A 7 4.49 -11.48 -12.94
C GLU A 7 4.57 -12.29 -11.65
N GLU A 8 5.61 -13.11 -11.63
CA GLU A 8 6.41 -13.40 -10.45
C GLU A 8 6.19 -12.32 -9.40
N SER A 9 5.60 -12.70 -8.26
CA SER A 9 5.30 -11.83 -7.14
C SER A 9 6.61 -11.41 -6.47
N GLU A 10 7.46 -10.69 -7.20
CA GLU A 10 8.40 -9.78 -6.59
C GLU A 10 7.51 -8.76 -5.89
N GLU A 11 7.28 -8.95 -4.59
CA GLU A 11 6.54 -8.01 -3.76
C GLU A 11 7.24 -6.66 -3.89
N VAL A 12 6.80 -5.84 -4.86
CA VAL A 12 7.41 -4.55 -5.11
C VAL A 12 7.12 -3.71 -3.88
N LYS A 13 8.15 -3.54 -3.07
CA LYS A 13 8.04 -2.76 -1.84
C LYS A 13 8.36 -1.32 -2.16
N PHE A 14 7.47 -0.45 -1.73
CA PHE A 14 7.56 0.98 -1.90
C PHE A 14 7.86 1.61 -0.56
N THR A 15 8.61 2.72 -0.58
CA THR A 15 8.75 3.51 0.63
C THR A 15 7.42 4.17 0.98
N LYS A 16 7.22 4.47 2.25
CA LYS A 16 6.10 5.29 2.72
C LYS A 16 5.90 6.55 1.86
N GLU A 17 6.97 7.26 1.51
CA GLU A 17 6.89 8.43 0.64
C GLU A 17 6.38 8.11 -0.78
N GLN A 18 6.80 6.99 -1.38
CA GLN A 18 6.29 6.57 -2.70
C GLN A 18 4.80 6.22 -2.64
N ILE A 19 4.38 5.54 -1.57
CA ILE A 19 2.99 5.17 -1.33
C ILE A 19 2.13 6.42 -1.14
N LEU A 20 2.60 7.38 -0.33
CA LEU A 20 1.93 8.67 -0.11
C LEU A 20 1.87 9.53 -1.39
N LYS A 21 2.86 9.43 -2.28
CA LYS A 21 2.84 10.11 -3.58
C LYS A 21 1.87 9.47 -4.58
N SER A 22 1.43 8.23 -4.34
CA SER A 22 0.44 7.56 -5.19
C SER A 22 -0.93 8.23 -5.10
N LYS A 23 -1.64 8.27 -6.24
CA LYS A 23 -3.05 8.69 -6.26
C LYS A 23 -3.97 7.71 -5.54
N LYS A 24 -3.63 6.41 -5.52
CA LYS A 24 -4.46 5.36 -4.91
C LYS A 24 -4.77 5.67 -3.44
N TYR A 25 -3.77 6.16 -2.71
CA TYR A 25 -3.89 6.45 -1.29
C TYR A 25 -3.95 7.94 -0.97
N GLY A 26 -4.32 8.78 -1.94
CA GLY A 26 -4.36 10.24 -1.76
C GLY A 26 -5.26 10.68 -0.59
N GLU A 27 -6.39 10.01 -0.40
CA GLU A 27 -7.33 10.26 0.70
C GLU A 27 -6.95 9.51 1.99
N GLN A 28 -6.26 8.38 1.85
CA GLN A 28 -5.79 7.54 2.95
C GLN A 28 -4.39 7.94 3.43
N ARG A 29 -3.86 9.11 2.99
CA ARG A 29 -2.51 9.58 3.34
C ARG A 29 -2.30 9.67 4.83
N ASP A 30 -3.24 10.24 5.56
CA ASP A 30 -3.17 10.38 7.02
C ASP A 30 -3.11 9.01 7.70
N LEU A 31 -3.96 8.10 7.21
CA LEU A 31 -4.08 6.72 7.67
C LEU A 31 -2.78 5.94 7.41
N ILE A 32 -2.24 6.02 6.21
CA ILE A 32 -0.94 5.45 5.84
C ILE A 32 0.20 6.07 6.64
N ASN A 33 0.14 7.37 6.90
CA ASN A 33 1.19 8.05 7.66
C ASN A 33 1.21 7.60 9.13
N ALA A 34 0.03 7.27 9.69
CA ALA A 34 -0.13 6.69 11.02
C ALA A 34 0.21 5.19 11.08
N LEU A 35 -0.12 4.42 10.03
CA LEU A 35 0.11 2.99 9.95
C LEU A 35 1.56 2.62 9.58
N LEU A 36 2.12 3.31 8.59
CA LEU A 36 3.47 3.05 8.08
C LEU A 36 4.53 3.90 8.79
N LYS A 37 5.67 3.27 9.07
CA LYS A 37 6.86 3.93 9.61
C LYS A 37 7.80 4.39 8.49
N ASP A 38 8.35 5.58 8.66
CA ASP A 38 9.40 6.10 7.79
C ASP A 38 10.65 5.21 7.83
N GLY A 39 11.33 5.10 6.69
CA GLY A 39 12.51 4.24 6.53
C GLY A 39 12.21 2.75 6.29
N ASN A 40 10.93 2.34 6.30
CA ASN A 40 10.53 0.99 5.95
C ASN A 40 9.93 0.91 4.54
N LEU A 41 10.03 -0.29 3.97
CA LEU A 41 9.51 -0.63 2.65
C LEU A 41 8.28 -1.54 2.82
N TYR A 42 7.19 -1.17 2.17
CA TYR A 42 5.91 -1.86 2.27
C TYR A 42 5.39 -2.23 0.89
N ALA A 43 4.87 -3.44 0.75
CA ALA A 43 4.17 -3.84 -0.47
C ALA A 43 2.80 -3.17 -0.53
N LEU A 44 2.33 -2.84 -1.73
CA LEU A 44 0.99 -2.26 -1.91
C LEU A 44 -0.12 -3.16 -1.32
N ASN A 45 0.08 -4.49 -1.37
CA ASN A 45 -0.88 -5.44 -0.82
C ASN A 45 -0.95 -5.38 0.72
N ASP A 46 0.21 -5.25 1.37
CA ASP A 46 0.33 -5.13 2.83
C ASP A 46 -0.31 -3.82 3.33
N VAL A 47 -0.09 -2.73 2.59
CA VAL A 47 -0.71 -1.43 2.85
C VAL A 47 -2.23 -1.51 2.68
N ASP A 48 -2.73 -2.08 1.58
CA ASP A 48 -4.18 -2.26 1.37
C ASP A 48 -4.79 -3.04 2.52
N GLU A 49 -4.19 -4.18 2.90
CA GLU A 49 -4.73 -5.05 3.95
C GLU A 49 -4.74 -4.34 5.32
N MET A 50 -3.69 -3.60 5.64
CA MET A 50 -3.61 -2.83 6.89
C MET A 50 -4.64 -1.69 6.92
N VAL A 51 -4.84 -1.01 5.79
CA VAL A 51 -5.84 0.05 5.67
C VAL A 51 -7.26 -0.52 5.72
N GLU A 52 -7.55 -1.63 5.02
CA GLU A 52 -8.84 -2.31 5.09
C GLU A 52 -9.17 -2.80 6.49
N LYS A 53 -8.18 -3.41 7.18
CA LYS A 53 -8.33 -3.86 8.56
C LYS A 53 -8.64 -2.70 9.49
N PHE A 54 -7.93 -1.57 9.34
CA PHE A 54 -8.18 -0.38 10.14
C PHE A 54 -9.57 0.21 9.90
N MET A 55 -10.04 0.24 8.63
CA MET A 55 -11.39 0.70 8.29
C MET A 55 -12.48 -0.24 8.84
N LYS A 56 -12.23 -1.55 8.91
CA LYS A 56 -13.16 -2.53 9.49
C LYS A 56 -13.19 -2.52 11.02
N GLU A 57 -12.06 -2.33 11.69
CA GLU A 57 -12.02 -2.27 13.17
C GLU A 57 -12.64 -0.98 13.73
N GLY A 58 -12.87 0.03 12.89
CA GLY A 58 -13.56 1.27 13.27
C GLY A 58 -15.09 1.23 13.16
N VAL A 59 -15.70 0.08 12.84
CA VAL A 59 -17.16 -0.11 12.63
C VAL A 59 -17.77 -1.01 13.70
#